data_AF-A0A496SBR6-F1
#
_entry.id   AF-A0A496SBR6-F1
#
_cell.length_a   1.000
_cell.length_b   1.000
_cell.length_c   1.000
_cell.angle_alpha   90.00
_cell.angle_beta   90.00
_cell.angle_gamma   90.00
#
_symmetry.space_group_name_H-M   'P 1'
#
loop_
_entity.id
_entity.type
_entity.pdbx_description
1 polymer ?
#
loop_
_entity_poly.entity_id
_entity_poly.type
_entity_poly.pdbx_seq_one_letter_code
_entity_poly.pdbx_strand_id
1 'polypeptide(L)' 'EAMEEVRKYLQARNILKIYPGEDIVEKIAELSRRHSVSGPRIFDLKLVATMLSNGVRRLYTYNEEHFKDFEEIEVVVP' A
#
# COMPACT_ATOMS: atom_id res chain seq x y z
N GLU A 1 -5.55 -9.38 21.44
CA GLU A 1 -5.93 -8.13 20.77
C GLU A 1 -5.46 -8.07 19.31
N ALA A 2 -4.18 -7.83 19.00
CA ALA A 2 -3.72 -7.67 17.61
C ALA A 2 -4.07 -8.84 16.66
N MET A 3 -3.82 -10.09 17.08
CA MET A 3 -4.14 -11.27 16.27
C MET A 3 -5.64 -11.53 16.12
N GLU A 4 -6.46 -11.02 17.03
CA GLU A 4 -7.92 -11.12 16.92
C GLU A 4 -8.43 -10.18 15.84
N GLU A 5 -7.91 -8.96 15.79
CA GLU A 5 -8.22 -8.00 14.75
C GLU A 5 -7.80 -8.51 13.36
N VAL A 6 -6.60 -9.09 13.25
CA VAL A 6 -6.14 -9.75 12.01
C VAL A 6 -7.13 -10.85 11.57
N ARG A 7 -7.62 -11.68 12.50
CA ARG A 7 -8.60 -12.74 12.18
C ARG A 7 -9.92 -12.17 11.69
N LYS A 8 -10.41 -11.05 12.26
CA LYS A 8 -11.62 -10.38 11.77
C LYS A 8 -11.49 -9.99 10.30
N TYR A 9 -10.39 -9.34 9.92
CA TYR A 9 -10.14 -8.98 8.52
C TYR A 9 -9.98 -10.21 7.62
N LEU A 10 -9.27 -11.25 8.07
CA LEU A 10 -9.14 -12.50 7.32
C LEU A 10 -10.51 -13.13 7.01
N GLN A 11 -11.44 -13.12 7.98
CA GLN A 11 -12.76 -13.72 7.85
C GLN A 11 -13.81 -12.80 7.17
N ALA A 12 -13.57 -11.49 7.10
CA ALA A 12 -14.49 -10.51 6.53
C ALA A 12 -14.76 -10.76 5.04
N ARG A 13 -15.97 -11.21 4.67
CA ARG A 13 -16.31 -11.53 3.27
C ARG A 13 -16.63 -10.29 2.43
N ASN A 14 -16.92 -9.17 3.08
CA ASN A 14 -17.25 -7.88 2.45
C ASN A 14 -16.01 -7.01 2.19
N ILE A 15 -14.81 -7.47 2.55
CA ILE A 15 -13.55 -6.78 2.30
C ILE A 15 -12.75 -7.63 1.32
N LEU A 16 -12.51 -7.08 0.13
CA LEU A 16 -11.62 -7.69 -0.85
C LEU A 16 -10.18 -7.61 -0.34
N LYS A 17 -9.51 -8.76 -0.25
CA LYS A 17 -8.08 -8.83 0.07
C LYS A 17 -7.29 -8.85 -1.23
N ILE A 18 -6.34 -7.93 -1.34
CA ILE A 18 -5.40 -7.87 -2.45
C ILE A 18 -4.03 -8.35 -1.98
N TYR A 19 -3.24 -8.86 -2.93
CA TYR A 19 -1.91 -9.41 -2.67
C TYR A 19 -0.91 -8.79 -3.64
N PRO A 20 0.39 -8.71 -3.28
CA PRO A 20 1.41 -8.30 -4.24
C PRO A 20 1.35 -9.16 -5.50
N GLY A 21 1.31 -8.52 -6.67
CA GLY A 21 1.41 -9.22 -7.95
C GLY A 21 2.84 -9.71 -8.23
N GLU A 22 3.00 -10.45 -9.32
CA GLU A 22 4.30 -10.98 -9.75
C GLU A 22 5.31 -9.87 -10.10
N ASP A 23 4.83 -8.69 -10.48
CA ASP A 23 5.61 -7.50 -10.83
C ASP A 23 6.10 -6.69 -9.61
N ILE A 24 5.85 -7.15 -8.38
CA ILE A 24 6.05 -6.35 -7.17
C ILE A 24 7.49 -5.82 -7.03
N VAL A 25 8.50 -6.63 -7.33
CA VAL A 25 9.91 -6.26 -7.18
C VAL A 25 10.28 -5.17 -8.19
N GLU A 26 9.81 -5.30 -9.44
CA GLU A 26 10.03 -4.32 -10.50
C GLU A 26 9.35 -2.98 -10.15
N LYS A 27 8.11 -3.04 -9.69
CA LYS A 27 7.33 -1.86 -9.32
C LYS A 27 7.89 -1.14 -8.09
N ILE A 28 8.39 -1.87 -7.09
CA ILE A 28 9.13 -1.28 -5.96
C ILE A 28 10.39 -0.57 -6.48
N ALA A 29 11.15 -1.19 -7.37
CA ALA A 29 12.36 -0.58 -7.92
C ALA A 29 12.04 0.68 -8.76
N GLU A 30 10.96 0.68 -9.53
CA GLU A 30 10.47 1.85 -10.28
C GLU A 30 10.10 3.00 -9.35
N LEU A 31 9.22 2.75 -8.38
CA LEU A 31 8.75 3.78 -7.45
C LEU A 31 9.88 4.30 -6.55
N SER A 32 10.81 3.43 -6.14
CA SER A 32 11.97 3.83 -5.35
C SER A 32 12.84 4.84 -6.08
N ARG A 33 13.07 4.62 -7.39
CA ARG A 33 13.81 5.56 -8.25
C ARG A 33 13.05 6.87 -8.45
N ARG A 34 11.75 6.82 -8.71
CA ARG A 34 10.92 8.00 -8.97
C ARG A 34 10.83 8.93 -7.76
N HIS A 35 10.64 8.35 -6.59
CA HIS A 35 10.35 9.10 -5.34
C HIS A 35 11.57 9.25 -4.43
N SER A 36 12.77 8.89 -4.89
CA SER A 36 14.04 8.94 -4.14
C SER A 36 13.92 8.37 -2.72
N VAL A 37 13.21 7.25 -2.60
CA VAL A 37 12.79 6.70 -1.30
C VAL A 37 13.96 5.98 -0.64
N SER A 38 14.31 6.39 0.58
CA SER A 38 15.31 5.73 1.43
C SER A 38 14.70 4.65 2.33
N GLY A 39 15.56 3.78 2.88
CA GLY A 39 15.20 2.53 3.59
C GLY A 39 13.99 2.56 4.53
N PRO A 40 13.78 3.57 5.39
CA PRO A 40 12.64 3.60 6.33
C PRO A 40 11.26 3.51 5.67
N ARG A 41 11.12 3.95 4.41
CA ARG A 41 9.84 4.00 3.69
C ARG A 41 9.60 2.81 2.76
N ILE A 42 10.42 1.75 2.83
CA ILE A 42 10.29 0.58 1.93
C ILE A 42 8.96 -0.16 2.09
N PHE A 43 8.39 -0.18 3.29
CA PHE A 43 7.09 -0.83 3.55
C PHE A 43 5.92 -0.01 2.98
N ASP A 44 5.98 1.32 3.11
CA ASP A 44 5.00 2.22 2.47
C ASP A 44 5.07 2.07 0.95
N LEU A 45 6.29 2.02 0.39
CA LEU A 45 6.51 1.79 -1.03
C LEU A 45 5.94 0.44 -1.49
N LYS A 46 6.14 -0.63 -0.71
CA LYS A 46 5.55 -1.94 -0.99
C LYS A 46 4.02 -1.90 -0.97
N LEU A 47 3.42 -1.13 -0.07
CA LEU A 47 1.96 -0.96 -0.01
C LEU A 47 1.46 -0.27 -1.30
N VAL A 48 2.06 0.85 -1.69
CA VAL A 48 1.74 1.56 -2.94
C VAL A 48 1.93 0.65 -4.15
N ALA A 49 3.05 -0.07 -4.22
CA ALA A 49 3.31 -1.01 -5.31
C ALA A 49 2.24 -2.12 -5.38
N THR A 50 1.82 -2.66 -4.23
CA THR A 50 0.75 -3.66 -4.14
C THR A 50 -0.57 -3.09 -4.64
N MET A 51 -0.95 -1.88 -4.21
CA MET A 51 -2.16 -1.21 -4.67
C MET A 51 -2.16 -1.06 -6.20
N LEU A 52 -1.09 -0.49 -6.75
CA LEU A 52 -1.01 -0.21 -8.17
C LEU A 52 -0.93 -1.47 -9.04
N SER A 53 -0.31 -2.55 -8.54
CA SER A 53 -0.30 -3.87 -9.22
C SER A 53 -1.71 -4.48 -9.30
N ASN A 54 -2.57 -4.17 -8.32
CA ASN A 54 -3.97 -4.60 -8.28
C ASN A 54 -4.96 -3.57 -8.85
N GLY A 55 -4.49 -2.51 -9.53
CA GLY A 55 -5.33 -1.45 -10.09
C GLY A 55 -6.04 -0.58 -9.05
N VAL A 56 -5.62 -0.62 -7.78
CA VAL A 56 -6.14 0.22 -6.71
C VAL A 56 -5.36 1.53 -6.66
N ARG A 57 -6.08 2.66 -6.64
CA ARG A 57 -5.47 4.01 -6.61
C ARG A 57 -5.88 4.86 -5.42
N ARG A 58 -6.79 4.40 -4.55
CA ARG A 58 -7.24 5.18 -3.38
C ARG A 58 -6.86 4.49 -2.09
N LEU A 59 -6.19 5.21 -1.19
CA LEU A 59 -5.78 4.75 0.13
C LEU A 59 -6.54 5.51 1.22
N TYR A 60 -7.26 4.79 2.07
CA TYR A 60 -7.86 5.33 3.29
C TYR A 60 -6.88 5.14 4.44
N THR A 61 -6.37 6.22 5.03
CA THR A 61 -5.36 6.16 6.10
C THR A 61 -5.29 7.45 6.92
N TYR A 62 -4.93 7.34 8.20
CA TYR A 62 -4.57 8.51 9.02
C TYR A 62 -3.09 8.92 8.86
N ASN A 63 -2.27 8.09 8.21
CA ASN A 63 -0.83 8.35 8.02
C ASN A 63 -0.55 9.06 6.69
N GLU A 64 -1.33 10.08 6.35
CA GLU A 64 -1.26 10.75 5.03
C GLU A 64 0.14 11.25 4.68
N GLU A 65 0.88 11.71 5.67
CA GLU A 65 2.25 12.24 5.53
C GLU A 65 3.24 11.23 4.93
N HIS A 66 2.99 9.93 5.11
CA HIS A 66 3.84 8.88 4.55
C HIS A 66 3.58 8.68 3.05
N PHE A 67 2.42 9.09 2.57
CA PHE A 67 1.94 8.78 1.23
C PHE A 67 1.74 10.01 0.33
N LYS A 68 1.81 11.23 0.88
CA LYS A 68 1.56 12.49 0.16
C LYS A 68 2.45 12.71 -1.08
N ASP A 69 3.63 12.10 -1.11
CA ASP A 69 4.58 12.24 -2.22
C ASP A 69 4.26 11.31 -3.41
N PHE A 70 3.37 10.31 -3.23
CA PHE A 70 3.02 9.35 -4.28
C PHE A 70 1.88 9.87 -5.17
N GLU A 71 2.24 10.50 -6.30
CA GLU A 71 1.29 11.01 -7.29
C GLU A 71 0.41 9.92 -7.93
N GLU A 72 0.81 8.65 -7.85
CA GLU A 72 0.07 7.52 -8.43
C GLU A 72 -1.21 7.16 -7.66
N ILE A 73 -1.36 7.65 -6.42
CA ILE A 73 -2.47 7.33 -5.53
C ILE A 73 -3.14 8.59 -4.95
N GLU A 74 -4.43 8.46 -4.68
CA GLU A 74 -5.23 9.41 -3.91
C GLU A 74 -5.28 8.96 -2.45
N VAL A 75 -4.83 9.82 -1.54
CA VAL A 75 -4.88 9.56 -0.10
C VAL A 75 -6.11 10.26 0.48
N VAL A 76 -6.90 9.52 1.25
CA VAL A 76 -8.11 10.02 1.93
C VAL A 76 -7.97 9.74 3.42
N VAL A 77 -8.06 10.79 4.23
CA VAL A 77 -8.18 10.65 5.69
C VAL A 77 -9.64 10.29 6.01
N PRO A 78 -9.90 9.12 6.65
CA PRO A 78 -11.27 8.66 6.96
C PRO A 78 -12.01 9.51 7.98
#